data_AF-A0A7W0N650-F1
#
_entry.id   AF-A0A7W0N650-F1
#
_cell.length_a   1.000
_cell.length_b   1.000
_cell.length_c   1.000
_cell.angle_alpha   90.00
_cell.angle_beta   90.00
_cell.angle_gamma   90.00
#
_symmetry.space_group_name_H-M   'P 1'
#
loop_
_entity.id
_entity.type
_entity.pdbx_description
1 polymer ?
#
loop_
_entity_poly.entity_id
_entity_poly.type
_entity_poly.pdbx_seq_one_letter_code
_entity_poly.pdbx_strand_id
1 'polypeptide(L)'
;MNKFSLQILLLLFLTITPFSNPQAQSRVDNILINEAERITRDTFTFSTETPRGAHVFAVNKPTSKMLNSIDAGLADLFTVALRNNYSKRLNYSDYTIFIAKADRGKNNANQYSPDIAIGAAQYAGSVYDQGGFIYAAGMVLAFNPCAFVIAEHTKDFQRVSEVVRFEGEHLVLYHNHRKHYNKTADHSQGGGHPILQ
;
A
#
# COMPACT_ATOMS: atom_id res chain seq x y z
N MET A 1 -78.26 -13.50 7.92
CA MET A 1 -77.71 -12.13 7.85
C MET A 1 -76.99 -11.90 9.18
N ASN A 2 -75.71 -11.58 9.33
CA ASN A 2 -74.63 -11.19 8.41
C ASN A 2 -73.28 -11.69 8.99
N LYS A 3 -72.33 -11.81 8.06
CA LYS A 3 -70.99 -12.37 8.17
C LYS A 3 -70.09 -11.59 9.15
N PHE A 4 -69.42 -12.29 10.08
CA PHE A 4 -68.24 -11.75 10.77
C PHE A 4 -67.00 -12.07 9.92
N SER A 5 -66.46 -11.04 9.26
CA SER A 5 -65.22 -11.13 8.48
C SER A 5 -64.00 -11.13 9.42
N LEU A 6 -63.25 -12.23 9.36
CA LEU A 6 -61.94 -12.42 9.98
C LEU A 6 -60.90 -11.59 9.19
N GLN A 7 -60.43 -10.47 9.73
CA GLN A 7 -59.29 -9.74 9.16
C GLN A 7 -57.99 -10.34 9.72
N ILE A 8 -57.29 -11.10 8.89
CA ILE A 8 -55.92 -11.56 9.13
C ILE A 8 -54.98 -10.37 8.86
N LEU A 9 -54.38 -9.82 9.91
CA LEU A 9 -53.32 -8.82 9.83
C LEU A 9 -52.00 -9.55 9.57
N LEU A 10 -51.58 -9.62 8.30
CA LEU A 10 -50.30 -10.18 7.89
C LEU A 10 -49.19 -9.13 8.10
N LEU A 11 -48.48 -9.21 9.23
CA LEU A 11 -47.27 -8.42 9.50
C LEU A 11 -46.11 -8.95 8.64
N LEU A 12 -45.85 -8.33 7.49
CA LEU A 12 -44.63 -8.52 6.73
C LEU A 12 -43.47 -7.84 7.47
N PHE A 13 -42.64 -8.63 8.15
CA PHE A 13 -41.30 -8.20 8.56
C PHE A 13 -40.43 -8.07 7.30
N LEU A 14 -40.32 -6.85 6.77
CA LEU A 14 -39.32 -6.52 5.77
C LEU A 14 -37.94 -6.50 6.46
N THR A 15 -37.20 -7.62 6.41
CA THR A 15 -35.78 -7.63 6.76
C THR A 15 -35.02 -6.87 5.69
N ILE A 16 -34.70 -5.60 5.96
CA ILE A 16 -33.78 -4.81 5.14
C ILE A 16 -32.39 -5.39 5.38
N THR A 17 -31.99 -6.38 4.59
CA THR A 17 -30.58 -6.77 4.52
C THR A 17 -29.81 -5.59 3.93
N PRO A 18 -28.83 -5.00 4.64
CA PRO A 18 -27.97 -4.01 4.02
C PRO A 18 -27.24 -4.70 2.87
N PHE A 19 -27.57 -4.31 1.64
CA PHE A 19 -26.72 -4.60 0.50
C PHE A 19 -25.36 -3.96 0.79
N SER A 20 -24.39 -4.77 1.15
CA SER A 20 -22.98 -4.39 1.08
C SER A 20 -22.68 -4.07 -0.38
N ASN A 21 -22.65 -2.77 -0.71
CA ASN A 21 -22.17 -2.31 -2.00
C ASN A 21 -20.75 -2.86 -2.19
N PRO A 22 -20.47 -3.66 -3.22
CA PRO A 22 -19.08 -3.78 -3.67
C PRO A 22 -18.67 -2.38 -4.07
N GLN A 23 -17.75 -1.78 -3.29
CA GLN A 23 -17.16 -0.48 -3.57
C GLN A 23 -16.71 -0.51 -5.02
N ALA A 24 -17.38 0.25 -5.90
CA ALA A 24 -17.14 0.21 -7.33
C ALA A 24 -15.68 0.60 -7.57
N GLN A 25 -14.85 -0.39 -7.91
CA GLN A 25 -13.43 -0.19 -8.11
C GLN A 25 -13.22 0.78 -9.28
N SER A 26 -12.52 1.89 -9.04
CA SER A 26 -12.36 2.90 -10.07
C SER A 26 -11.46 2.41 -11.21
N ARG A 27 -11.54 3.04 -12.39
CA ARG A 27 -10.64 2.76 -13.51
C ARG A 27 -9.16 2.96 -13.14
N VAL A 28 -8.88 3.95 -12.29
CA VAL A 28 -7.52 4.23 -11.82
C VAL A 28 -7.00 3.08 -10.97
N ASP A 29 -7.84 2.58 -10.06
CA ASP A 29 -7.46 1.45 -9.20
C ASP A 29 -7.17 0.19 -10.02
N ASN A 30 -7.98 -0.11 -11.05
CA ASN A 30 -7.72 -1.26 -11.91
C ASN A 30 -6.38 -1.16 -12.65
N ILE A 31 -5.97 0.05 -13.05
CA ILE A 31 -4.65 0.27 -13.67
C ILE A 31 -3.54 0.01 -12.64
N LEU A 32 -3.70 0.52 -11.41
CA LEU A 32 -2.71 0.33 -10.35
C LEU A 32 -2.60 -1.12 -9.89
N ILE A 33 -3.73 -1.83 -9.77
CA ILE A 33 -3.77 -3.26 -9.46
C ILE A 33 -3.02 -4.04 -10.53
N ASN A 34 -3.35 -3.85 -11.81
CA ASN A 34 -2.67 -4.55 -12.90
C ASN A 34 -1.15 -4.29 -12.90
N GLU A 35 -0.73 -3.07 -12.57
CA GLU A 35 0.69 -2.73 -12.48
C GLU A 35 1.37 -3.39 -11.27
N ALA A 36 0.72 -3.38 -10.10
CA ALA A 36 1.20 -4.06 -8.91
C ALA A 36 1.32 -5.58 -9.15
N GLU A 37 0.32 -6.21 -9.77
CA GLU A 37 0.34 -7.65 -10.13
C GLU A 37 1.43 -7.96 -11.15
N ARG A 38 1.63 -7.10 -12.15
CA ARG A 38 2.70 -7.26 -13.15
C ARG A 38 4.09 -7.25 -12.50
N ILE A 39 4.31 -6.35 -11.55
CA ILE A 39 5.60 -6.17 -10.87
C ILE A 39 5.85 -7.28 -9.85
N THR A 40 4.89 -7.55 -8.98
CA THR A 40 5.04 -8.46 -7.83
C THR A 40 4.73 -9.92 -8.15
N ARG A 41 4.02 -10.18 -9.25
CA ARG A 41 3.47 -11.49 -9.62
C ARG A 41 2.43 -12.04 -8.64
N ASP A 42 1.91 -11.18 -7.77
CA ASP A 42 0.80 -11.50 -6.89
C ASP A 42 -0.57 -11.26 -7.55
N THR A 43 -1.63 -11.66 -6.86
CA THR A 43 -3.02 -11.29 -7.16
C THR A 43 -3.63 -10.63 -5.93
N PHE A 44 -4.13 -9.40 -6.06
CA PHE A 44 -4.65 -8.63 -4.92
C PHE A 44 -6.15 -8.86 -4.76
N THR A 45 -6.52 -9.76 -3.85
CA THR A 45 -7.91 -10.21 -3.68
C THR A 45 -8.67 -9.47 -2.58
N PHE A 46 -7.99 -8.68 -1.76
CA PHE A 46 -8.58 -7.87 -0.71
C PHE A 46 -8.44 -6.39 -1.02
N SER A 47 -9.53 -5.64 -0.80
CA SER A 47 -9.59 -4.18 -0.87
C SER A 47 -10.17 -3.67 0.45
N THR A 48 -9.52 -2.68 1.05
CA THR A 48 -9.94 -2.06 2.32
C THR A 48 -9.33 -0.67 2.47
N GLU A 49 -9.56 -0.04 3.62
CA GLU A 49 -8.98 1.24 3.99
C GLU A 49 -8.34 1.13 5.37
N THR A 50 -7.28 1.90 5.60
CA THR A 50 -6.77 2.09 6.96
C THR A 50 -7.77 2.92 7.77
N PRO A 51 -7.72 2.89 9.12
CA PRO A 51 -8.58 3.72 9.96
C PRO A 51 -8.52 5.22 9.65
N ARG A 52 -7.41 5.73 9.13
CA ARG A 52 -7.27 7.14 8.72
C ARG A 52 -7.57 7.40 7.24
N GLY A 53 -7.91 6.38 6.46
CA GLY A 53 -8.48 6.52 5.11
C GLY A 53 -7.49 6.35 3.95
N ALA A 54 -6.33 5.71 4.16
CA ALA A 54 -5.48 5.30 3.05
C ALA A 54 -6.08 4.04 2.39
N HIS A 55 -6.13 4.01 1.07
CA HIS A 55 -6.64 2.85 0.33
C HIS A 55 -5.61 1.71 0.35
N VAL A 56 -6.07 0.49 0.60
CA VAL A 56 -5.21 -0.69 0.74
C VAL A 56 -5.71 -1.83 -0.14
N PHE A 57 -4.82 -2.35 -0.98
CA PHE A 57 -5.01 -3.60 -1.71
C PHE A 57 -4.05 -4.65 -1.16
N ALA A 58 -4.51 -5.87 -0.94
CA ALA A 58 -3.67 -6.88 -0.32
C ALA A 58 -3.92 -8.28 -0.89
N VAL A 59 -2.87 -9.10 -0.84
CA VAL A 59 -2.96 -10.52 -1.20
C VAL A 59 -3.69 -11.32 -0.13
N ASN A 60 -3.38 -11.03 1.15
CA ASN A 60 -4.07 -11.60 2.32
C ASN A 60 -4.85 -10.50 3.04
N LYS A 61 -5.89 -10.88 3.78
CA LYS A 61 -6.66 -9.93 4.60
C LYS A 61 -5.73 -9.23 5.61
N PRO A 62 -5.56 -7.90 5.54
CA PRO A 62 -4.72 -7.19 6.49
C PRO A 62 -5.30 -7.26 7.90
N THR A 63 -4.43 -7.42 8.90
CA THR A 63 -4.84 -7.30 10.30
C THR A 63 -5.00 -5.84 10.69
N SER A 64 -5.76 -5.55 11.75
CA SER A 64 -5.84 -4.19 12.30
C SER A 64 -4.47 -3.63 12.69
N LYS A 65 -3.55 -4.48 13.15
CA LYS A 65 -2.18 -4.06 13.48
C LYS A 65 -1.40 -3.64 12.24
N MET A 66 -1.56 -4.35 11.11
CA MET A 66 -0.98 -3.96 9.81
C MET A 66 -1.51 -2.59 9.38
N LEU A 67 -2.84 -2.41 9.35
CA LEU A 67 -3.47 -1.16 8.94
C LEU A 67 -3.07 0.04 9.83
N ASN A 68 -3.02 -0.17 11.15
CA ASN A 68 -2.54 0.86 12.08
C ASN A 68 -1.06 1.21 11.88
N SER A 69 -0.24 0.24 11.47
CA SER A 69 1.19 0.48 11.23
C SER A 69 1.41 1.28 9.95
N ILE A 70 0.56 1.08 8.94
CA ILE A 70 0.51 1.94 7.76
C ILE A 70 0.16 3.38 8.15
N ASP A 71 -0.90 3.56 8.94
CA ASP A 71 -1.29 4.90 9.42
C ASP A 71 -0.19 5.57 10.26
N ALA A 72 0.53 4.80 11.07
CA ALA A 72 1.66 5.31 11.85
C ALA A 72 2.82 5.78 10.94
N GLY A 73 3.15 5.01 9.90
CA GLY A 73 4.18 5.40 8.92
C GLY A 73 3.82 6.67 8.16
N LEU A 74 2.57 6.79 7.69
CA LEU A 74 2.08 8.00 7.04
C LEU A 74 2.05 9.20 8.00
N ALA A 75 1.69 8.99 9.27
CA ALA A 75 1.71 10.06 10.27
C ALA A 75 3.13 10.61 10.51
N ASP A 76 4.13 9.72 10.59
CA ASP A 76 5.53 10.13 10.74
C ASP A 76 6.04 10.85 9.49
N LEU A 77 5.73 10.31 8.31
CA LEU A 77 6.00 10.98 7.03
C LEU A 77 5.44 12.41 7.00
N PHE A 78 4.17 12.59 7.35
CA PHE A 78 3.54 13.92 7.33
C PHE A 78 4.19 14.86 8.33
N THR A 79 4.56 14.35 9.50
CA THR A 79 5.27 15.13 10.53
C THR A 79 6.62 15.63 10.01
N VAL A 80 7.42 14.74 9.40
CA VAL A 80 8.75 15.09 8.87
C VAL A 80 8.63 15.99 7.64
N ALA A 81 7.64 15.77 6.77
CA ALA A 81 7.36 16.63 5.62
C ALA A 81 7.06 18.08 6.05
N LEU A 82 6.23 18.26 7.08
CA LEU A 82 5.90 19.58 7.62
C LEU A 82 7.13 20.28 8.22
N ARG A 83 8.01 19.55 8.93
CA ARG A 83 9.29 20.10 9.43
C ARG A 83 10.18 20.61 8.30
N ASN A 84 10.07 20.00 7.12
CA ASN A 84 10.79 20.39 5.91
C ASN A 84 10.02 21.42 5.06
N ASN A 85 8.94 22.01 5.58
CA ASN A 85 8.05 22.97 4.88
C ASN A 85 7.39 22.41 3.60
N TYR A 86 7.20 21.10 3.53
CA TYR A 86 6.44 20.45 2.47
C TYR A 86 4.98 20.30 2.91
N SER A 87 4.04 20.62 2.03
CA SER A 87 2.61 20.71 2.37
C SER A 87 1.68 19.97 1.40
N LYS A 88 2.18 19.52 0.25
CA LYS A 88 1.40 18.74 -0.72
C LYS A 88 1.43 17.25 -0.38
N ARG A 89 0.31 16.58 -0.63
CA ARG A 89 0.11 15.13 -0.44
C ARG A 89 0.29 14.66 0.99
N LEU A 90 -0.22 15.45 1.94
CA LEU A 90 -0.20 15.13 3.38
C LEU A 90 -1.60 14.74 3.88
N ASN A 91 -2.34 14.00 3.07
CA ASN A 91 -3.64 13.45 3.42
C ASN A 91 -3.63 11.93 3.17
N TYR A 92 -4.14 11.14 4.11
CA TYR A 92 -4.17 9.67 4.02
C TYR A 92 -4.89 9.20 2.74
N SER A 93 -5.99 9.86 2.36
CA SER A 93 -6.77 9.50 1.17
C SER A 93 -6.06 9.81 -0.15
N ASP A 94 -4.92 10.51 -0.13
CA ASP A 94 -4.07 10.64 -1.32
C ASP A 94 -3.34 9.32 -1.66
N TYR A 95 -3.27 8.38 -0.71
CA TYR A 95 -2.41 7.20 -0.78
C TYR A 95 -3.15 5.91 -1.13
N THR A 96 -2.52 5.12 -1.99
CA THR A 96 -2.94 3.77 -2.37
C THR A 96 -1.79 2.81 -2.13
N ILE A 97 -1.98 1.84 -1.23
CA ILE A 97 -0.90 1.00 -0.71
C ILE A 97 -1.21 -0.45 -1.02
N PHE A 98 -0.28 -1.11 -1.72
CA PHE A 98 -0.35 -2.53 -2.02
C PHE A 98 0.45 -3.32 -0.99
N ILE A 99 -0.14 -4.37 -0.42
CA ILE A 99 0.53 -5.30 0.49
C ILE A 99 0.74 -6.62 -0.25
N ALA A 100 1.93 -6.78 -0.80
CA ALA A 100 2.34 -7.95 -1.55
C ALA A 100 2.92 -9.03 -0.63
N LYS A 101 2.99 -10.27 -1.12
CA LYS A 101 3.64 -11.35 -0.37
C LYS A 101 5.13 -11.07 -0.26
N ALA A 102 5.66 -11.19 0.95
CA ALA A 102 7.10 -11.28 1.15
C ALA A 102 7.63 -12.56 0.50
N ASP A 103 8.65 -12.42 -0.33
CA ASP A 103 9.41 -13.56 -0.84
C ASP A 103 10.42 -13.97 0.24
N ARG A 104 10.25 -15.19 0.74
CA ARG A 104 11.14 -15.82 1.73
C ARG A 104 12.17 -16.70 1.04
N GLY A 105 12.67 -16.29 -0.12
CA GLY A 105 13.89 -16.83 -0.72
C GLY A 105 15.15 -16.37 0.03
N LYS A 106 16.27 -17.03 -0.27
CA LYS A 106 17.57 -16.57 0.22
C LYS A 106 18.16 -15.53 -0.74
N ASN A 107 18.81 -14.52 -0.21
CA ASN A 107 19.61 -13.56 -0.96
C ASN A 107 21.03 -14.11 -1.25
N ASN A 108 21.84 -13.35 -1.97
CA ASN A 108 23.24 -13.67 -2.32
C ASN A 108 24.15 -13.82 -1.09
N ALA A 109 23.73 -13.30 0.07
CA ALA A 109 24.39 -13.52 1.36
C ALA A 109 23.89 -14.79 2.10
N ASN A 110 23.09 -15.64 1.43
CA ASN A 110 22.49 -16.87 1.96
C ASN A 110 21.55 -16.65 3.16
N GLN A 111 21.00 -15.45 3.30
CA GLN A 111 20.04 -15.06 4.32
C GLN A 111 18.63 -15.00 3.75
N TYR A 112 17.63 -15.42 4.53
CA TYR A 112 16.23 -15.26 4.14
C TYR A 112 15.88 -13.77 4.03
N SER A 113 15.41 -13.36 2.85
CA SER A 113 14.85 -12.03 2.65
C SER A 113 13.41 -12.00 3.18
N PRO A 114 12.95 -10.92 3.83
CA PRO A 114 11.56 -10.75 4.20
C PRO A 114 10.82 -9.82 3.22
N ASP A 115 11.36 -9.62 2.02
CA ASP A 115 10.99 -8.55 1.08
C ASP A 115 10.42 -9.10 -0.24
N ILE A 116 9.89 -8.25 -1.12
CA ILE A 116 9.31 -8.67 -2.40
C ILE A 116 10.41 -8.87 -3.44
N ALA A 117 10.37 -9.95 -4.22
CA ALA A 117 11.22 -10.11 -5.38
C ALA A 117 10.68 -9.28 -6.57
N ILE A 118 11.43 -8.26 -6.98
CA ILE A 118 11.06 -7.37 -8.08
C ILE A 118 12.08 -7.49 -9.22
N GLY A 119 11.60 -7.67 -10.44
CA GLY A 119 12.45 -7.70 -11.64
C GLY A 119 13.25 -6.42 -11.79
N ALA A 120 14.57 -6.54 -11.92
CA ALA A 120 15.48 -5.44 -11.64
C ALA A 120 16.43 -5.17 -12.80
N ALA A 121 15.88 -4.95 -14.01
CA ALA A 121 16.69 -4.72 -15.21
C ALA A 121 17.71 -3.58 -15.03
N GLN A 122 17.35 -2.52 -14.29
CA GLN A 122 18.24 -1.40 -13.98
C GLN A 122 19.37 -1.73 -12.99
N TYR A 123 19.23 -2.81 -12.23
CA TYR A 123 20.24 -3.29 -11.28
C TYR A 123 21.05 -4.46 -11.83
N ALA A 124 20.84 -4.86 -13.09
CA ALA A 124 21.53 -5.99 -13.71
C ALA A 124 23.06 -5.86 -13.60
N GLY A 125 23.71 -6.87 -13.03
CA GLY A 125 25.15 -6.89 -12.80
C GLY A 125 25.65 -6.05 -11.61
N SER A 126 24.77 -5.40 -10.85
CA SER A 126 25.13 -4.74 -9.59
C SER A 126 25.17 -5.73 -8.41
N VAL A 127 25.67 -5.29 -7.25
CA VAL A 127 25.65 -6.10 -6.01
C VAL A 127 24.24 -6.43 -5.52
N TYR A 128 23.24 -5.68 -5.98
CA TYR A 128 21.83 -5.90 -5.63
C TYR A 128 21.18 -7.00 -6.48
N ASP A 129 21.75 -7.30 -7.65
CA ASP A 129 21.20 -8.30 -8.58
C ASP A 129 21.25 -9.71 -7.99
N GLN A 130 20.08 -10.33 -7.82
CA GLN A 130 19.90 -11.70 -7.33
C GLN A 130 19.70 -12.70 -8.49
N GLY A 131 20.15 -12.36 -9.70
CA GLY A 131 19.94 -13.19 -10.89
C GLY A 131 18.71 -12.78 -11.70
N GLY A 132 18.54 -11.48 -11.91
CA GLY A 132 17.46 -10.86 -12.68
C GLY A 132 16.41 -10.12 -11.84
N PHE A 133 16.57 -10.09 -10.52
CA PHE A 133 15.65 -9.44 -9.58
C PHE A 133 16.39 -8.85 -8.37
N ILE A 134 15.72 -7.97 -7.62
CA ILE A 134 16.14 -7.48 -6.30
C ILE A 134 15.10 -7.88 -5.26
N TYR A 135 15.52 -7.97 -4.01
CA TYR A 135 14.61 -7.97 -2.88
C TYR A 135 14.36 -6.53 -2.44
N ALA A 136 13.11 -6.09 -2.49
CA ALA A 136 12.71 -4.73 -2.15
C ALA A 136 11.62 -4.74 -1.07
N ALA A 137 11.86 -4.00 0.03
CA ALA A 137 10.88 -3.87 1.11
C ALA A 137 9.63 -3.10 0.65
N GLY A 138 9.81 -2.15 -0.29
CA GLY A 138 8.74 -1.44 -0.98
C GLY A 138 9.20 -0.86 -2.32
N MET A 139 8.24 -0.33 -3.08
CA MET A 139 8.48 0.34 -4.35
C MET A 139 7.33 1.30 -4.70
N VAL A 140 7.65 2.54 -5.08
CA VAL A 140 6.70 3.48 -5.68
C VAL A 140 6.18 2.95 -7.03
N LEU A 141 4.86 2.96 -7.20
CA LEU A 141 4.16 2.54 -8.41
C LEU A 141 3.66 3.72 -9.25
N ALA A 142 3.12 4.75 -8.59
CA ALA A 142 2.59 5.94 -9.26
C ALA A 142 2.65 7.18 -8.36
N PHE A 143 2.69 8.35 -8.99
CA PHE A 143 2.76 9.64 -8.30
C PHE A 143 1.39 10.32 -8.17
N ASN A 144 0.37 9.88 -8.90
CA ASN A 144 -1.00 10.40 -8.79
C ASN A 144 -2.03 9.30 -9.17
N PRO A 145 -2.74 8.69 -8.20
CA PRO A 145 -2.62 8.89 -6.74
C PRO A 145 -1.24 8.46 -6.21
N CYS A 146 -0.93 8.81 -4.96
CA CYS A 146 0.33 8.47 -4.32
C CYS A 146 0.37 6.95 -4.02
N ALA A 147 0.86 6.17 -4.98
CA ALA A 147 0.75 4.72 -4.94
C ALA A 147 2.10 4.02 -4.80
N PHE A 148 2.17 3.03 -3.92
CA PHE A 148 3.35 2.19 -3.72
C PHE A 148 2.96 0.80 -3.20
N VAL A 149 3.88 -0.15 -3.33
CA VAL A 149 3.76 -1.51 -2.82
C VAL A 149 4.76 -1.74 -1.69
N ILE A 150 4.38 -2.55 -0.69
CA ILE A 150 5.22 -2.97 0.43
C ILE A 150 5.12 -4.48 0.66
N ALA A 151 6.16 -5.08 1.23
CA ALA A 151 6.16 -6.47 1.64
C ALA A 151 5.25 -6.71 2.86
N GLU A 152 4.53 -7.82 2.88
CA GLU A 152 3.77 -8.24 4.04
C GLU A 152 4.70 -8.65 5.20
N HIS A 153 4.57 -7.96 6.34
CA HIS A 153 5.17 -8.38 7.60
C HIS A 153 4.12 -8.62 8.68
N THR A 154 4.05 -9.85 9.18
CA THR A 154 3.08 -10.26 10.22
C THR A 154 3.65 -10.24 11.63
N LYS A 155 4.96 -9.99 11.77
CA LYS A 155 5.68 -10.02 13.06
C LYS A 155 6.42 -8.72 13.35
N ASP A 156 6.96 -8.09 12.31
CA ASP A 156 7.71 -6.84 12.40
C ASP A 156 6.89 -5.68 11.82
N PHE A 157 6.06 -5.11 12.69
CA PHE A 157 5.17 -4.00 12.32
C PHE A 157 5.88 -2.64 12.33
N GLN A 158 7.02 -2.55 13.01
CA GLN A 158 7.85 -1.34 12.95
C GLN A 158 8.42 -1.20 11.54
N ARG A 159 8.94 -2.28 10.95
CA ARG A 159 9.39 -2.29 9.56
C ARG A 159 8.30 -1.85 8.59
N VAL A 160 7.03 -2.23 8.81
CA VAL A 160 5.90 -1.76 7.99
C VAL A 160 5.79 -0.23 8.04
N SER A 161 5.79 0.36 9.24
CA SER A 161 5.70 1.82 9.39
C SER A 161 6.89 2.54 8.75
N GLU A 162 8.10 2.00 8.89
CA GLU A 162 9.32 2.54 8.29
C GLU A 162 9.24 2.52 6.76
N VAL A 163 8.91 1.38 6.16
CA VAL A 163 8.80 1.25 4.70
C VAL A 163 7.71 2.18 4.15
N VAL A 164 6.54 2.24 4.82
CA VAL A 164 5.46 3.17 4.43
C VAL A 164 5.94 4.62 4.45
N ARG A 165 6.67 5.02 5.49
CA ARG A 165 7.29 6.36 5.53
C ARG A 165 8.25 6.53 4.35
N PHE A 166 9.17 5.59 4.16
CA PHE A 166 10.25 5.69 3.19
C PHE A 166 9.74 5.78 1.74
N GLU A 167 8.82 4.91 1.34
CA GLU A 167 8.19 5.01 0.01
C GLU A 167 7.39 6.32 -0.14
N GLY A 168 6.74 6.76 0.94
CA GLY A 168 6.03 8.03 0.97
C GLY A 168 6.94 9.26 0.87
N GLU A 169 8.20 9.21 1.34
CA GLU A 169 9.17 10.31 1.22
C GLU A 169 9.42 10.65 -0.25
N HIS A 170 9.55 9.63 -1.12
CA HIS A 170 9.70 9.82 -2.57
C HIS A 170 8.51 10.58 -3.16
N LEU A 171 7.29 10.22 -2.74
CA LEU A 171 6.05 10.83 -3.23
C LEU A 171 5.92 12.28 -2.75
N VAL A 172 6.19 12.55 -1.47
CA VAL A 172 6.21 13.92 -0.93
C VAL A 172 7.26 14.76 -1.67
N LEU A 173 8.48 14.25 -1.84
CA LEU A 173 9.54 14.94 -2.57
C LEU A 173 9.17 15.19 -4.03
N TYR A 174 8.54 14.22 -4.71
CA TYR A 174 8.09 14.37 -6.09
C TYR A 174 7.18 15.60 -6.25
N HIS A 175 6.25 15.82 -5.32
CA HIS A 175 5.27 16.91 -5.40
C HIS A 175 5.76 18.25 -4.84
N ASN A 176 6.68 18.23 -3.88
CA ASN A 176 7.13 19.42 -3.17
C ASN A 176 8.54 19.90 -3.57
N HIS A 177 9.44 18.99 -3.94
CA HIS A 177 10.84 19.31 -4.23
C HIS A 177 11.47 18.38 -5.28
N ARG A 178 11.06 18.53 -6.55
CA ARG A 178 11.49 17.70 -7.69
C ARG A 178 13.01 17.54 -7.82
N LYS A 179 13.80 18.59 -7.55
CA LYS A 179 15.26 18.53 -7.64
C LYS A 179 15.86 17.57 -6.61
N HIS A 180 15.32 17.55 -5.38
CA HIS A 180 15.77 16.64 -4.35
C HIS A 180 15.33 15.20 -4.67
N TYR A 181 14.06 15.01 -5.07
CA TYR A 181 13.57 13.73 -5.58
C TYR A 181 14.51 13.11 -6.64
N ASN A 182 14.86 13.87 -7.69
CA ASN A 182 15.72 13.36 -8.77
C ASN A 182 17.13 12.95 -8.30
N LYS A 183 17.62 13.50 -7.18
CA LYS A 183 18.92 13.15 -6.62
C LYS A 183 18.89 11.89 -5.77
N THR A 184 17.71 11.52 -5.27
CA THR A 184 17.54 10.46 -4.25
C THR A 184 16.66 9.32 -4.74
N ALA A 185 16.11 9.41 -5.96
CA ALA A 185 15.25 8.39 -6.54
C ALA A 185 16.00 7.09 -6.87
N ASP A 186 17.31 7.15 -7.12
CA ASP A 186 18.15 5.99 -7.33
C ASP A 186 19.10 5.78 -6.15
N HIS A 187 18.91 4.66 -5.45
CA HIS A 187 19.74 4.24 -4.31
C HIS A 187 20.97 3.42 -4.73
N SER A 188 21.15 3.13 -6.02
CA SER A 188 22.24 2.27 -6.52
C SER A 188 23.65 2.83 -6.24
N GLN A 189 23.77 4.14 -6.03
CA GLN A 189 25.05 4.84 -5.86
C GLN A 189 25.35 5.29 -4.41
N GLY A 190 24.69 4.70 -3.41
CA GLY A 190 25.01 4.94 -1.99
C GLY A 190 24.13 5.97 -1.27
N GLY A 191 22.98 6.30 -1.84
CA GLY A 191 21.86 6.95 -1.13
C GLY A 191 20.95 5.91 -0.48
N GLY A 192 20.17 6.31 0.53
CA GLY A 192 19.23 5.42 1.19
C GLY A 192 18.22 6.19 2.03
N HIS A 193 17.28 5.44 2.62
CA HIS A 193 16.34 6.00 3.58
C HIS A 193 16.92 6.07 5.00
N PRO A 194 16.42 6.97 5.85
CA PRO A 194 15.46 8.05 5.53
C PRO A 194 16.10 9.14 4.66
N ILE A 195 15.34 9.65 3.69
CA ILE A 195 15.75 10.79 2.85
C ILE A 195 15.42 12.11 3.55
N LEU A 196 14.25 12.17 4.20
CA LEU A 196 13.83 13.33 4.98
C LEU A 196 14.19 13.12 6.45
N GLN A 197 14.83 14.13 7.05
CA GLN A 197 15.14 14.18 8.49
C GLN A 197 14.30 15.24 9.20
#